data_AF-A0A364GL81-F1
#
_entry.id   AF-A0A364GL81-F1
#
_cell.length_a   1.000
_cell.length_b   1.000
_cell.length_c   1.000
_cell.angle_alpha   90.00
_cell.angle_beta   90.00
_cell.angle_gamma   90.00
#
_symmetry.space_group_name_H-M   'P 1'
#
loop_
_entity.id
_entity.type
_entity.pdbx_description
1 polymer ?
#
loop_
_entity_poly.entity_id
_entity_poly.type
_entity_poly.pdbx_seq_one_letter_code
_entity_poly.pdbx_strand_id
1 'polypeptide(L)' 'MSGDRVEQPVLLPLAAAADLATQAAKQGVSTPDYLGYHVLKSAYGVMHPAVIEFETRPKAGQSGTDDEGAP' A
#
# COMPACT_ATOMS: atom_id res chain seq x y z
N MET A 1 16.49 -14.26 -0.38
CA MET A 1 15.59 -15.34 0.09
C MET A 1 14.24 -15.06 -0.54
N SER A 2 13.74 -15.94 -1.40
CA SER A 2 12.35 -15.85 -1.85
C SER A 2 11.50 -16.11 -0.61
N GLY A 3 11.06 -15.04 0.05
CA GLY A 3 10.26 -15.16 1.26
C GLY A 3 8.91 -15.71 0.86
N ASP A 4 8.59 -16.92 1.31
CA ASP A 4 7.32 -17.57 1.03
C ASP A 4 6.16 -16.68 1.51
N ARG A 5 5.52 -15.99 0.57
CA ARG A 5 4.30 -15.23 0.80
C ARG A 5 3.12 -16.12 0.43
N VAL A 6 2.14 -16.19 1.32
CA VAL A 6 0.87 -16.87 1.07
C VAL A 6 -0.22 -15.83 0.85
N GLU A 7 -1.15 -16.12 -0.05
CA GLU A 7 -2.35 -15.30 -0.22
C GLU A 7 -3.30 -15.53 0.95
N GLN A 8 -3.80 -14.44 1.52
CA GLN A 8 -4.83 -14.46 2.56
C GLN A 8 -6.03 -13.63 2.07
N PRO A 9 -7.14 -14.26 1.64
CA PRO A 9 -8.32 -13.53 1.22
C PRO A 9 -8.97 -12.78 2.40
N VAL A 10 -9.47 -11.58 2.14
CA VAL A 10 -10.22 -10.78 3.13
C VAL A 10 -11.57 -10.36 2.55
N LEU A 11 -12.59 -10.37 3.40
CA LEU A 11 -13.90 -9.82 3.07
C LEU A 11 -13.95 -8.37 3.54
N LEU A 12 -14.11 -7.45 2.58
CA LEU A 12 -14.23 -6.02 2.84
C LEU A 12 -15.56 -5.50 2.28
N PRO A 13 -16.19 -4.51 2.92
CA PRO A 13 -17.25 -3.73 2.28
C PRO A 13 -16.75 -3.16 0.94
N LEU A 14 -17.61 -3.15 -0.09
CA LEU A 14 -17.24 -2.71 -1.44
C LEU A 14 -16.57 -1.33 -1.45
N ALA A 15 -17.14 -0.37 -0.71
CA ALA A 15 -16.59 0.98 -0.59
C ALA A 15 -15.19 0.99 0.04
N ALA A 16 -14.95 0.17 1.07
CA ALA A 16 -13.64 0.06 1.72
C ALA A 16 -12.60 -0.60 0.80
N ALA A 17 -13.00 -1.59 0.00
CA ALA A 17 -12.11 -2.21 -0.99
C ALA A 17 -11.67 -1.20 -2.08
N ALA A 18 -12.59 -0.36 -2.55
CA ALA A 18 -12.29 0.69 -3.52
C ALA A 18 -11.38 1.79 -2.94
N ASP A 19 -11.63 2.25 -1.71
CA ASP A 19 -10.74 3.19 -1.04
C ASP A 19 -9.36 2.57 -0.80
N LEU A 20 -9.28 1.32 -0.35
CA LEU A 20 -8.01 0.62 -0.14
C LEU A 20 -7.15 0.59 -1.42
N ALA A 21 -7.76 0.33 -2.58
CA ALA A 21 -7.07 0.37 -3.87
C ALA A 21 -6.57 1.79 -4.20
N THR A 22 -7.38 2.81 -3.93
CA THR A 22 -7.01 4.22 -4.11
C THR A 22 -5.84 4.63 -3.21
N GLN A 23 -5.86 4.23 -1.94
CA GLN A 23 -4.78 4.53 -1.00
C GLN A 23 -3.50 3.79 -1.37
N ALA A 24 -3.59 2.54 -1.82
CA ALA A 24 -2.44 1.77 -2.31
C ALA A 24 -1.76 2.48 -3.50
N ALA A 25 -2.56 2.95 -4.46
CA ALA A 25 -2.06 3.72 -5.61
C ALA A 25 -1.34 5.01 -5.19
N LYS A 26 -1.89 5.78 -4.24
CA LYS A 26 -1.24 6.99 -3.68
C LYS A 26 0.13 6.72 -3.04
N GLN A 27 0.35 5.50 -2.57
CA GLN A 27 1.61 5.06 -1.94
C GLN A 27 2.55 4.35 -2.96
N GLY A 28 2.12 4.23 -4.22
CA GLY A 28 2.86 3.55 -5.30
C GLY A 28 3.01 2.04 -5.07
N VAL A 29 2.03 1.40 -4.43
CA VAL A 29 2.04 -0.05 -4.12
C VAL A 29 0.83 -0.78 -4.68
N SER A 30 0.93 -2.10 -4.77
CA SER A 30 -0.22 -2.97 -5.00
C SER A 30 -1.17 -2.96 -3.80
N THR A 31 -2.46 -3.20 -4.05
CA THR A 31 -3.47 -3.32 -2.98
C THR A 31 -3.14 -4.45 -1.99
N PRO A 32 -2.70 -5.66 -2.42
CA PRO A 32 -2.28 -6.72 -1.49
C PRO A 32 -1.09 -6.32 -0.62
N ASP A 33 -0.08 -5.62 -1.15
CA ASP A 33 1.06 -5.16 -0.36
C ASP A 33 0.64 -4.11 0.67
N TYR A 34 -0.22 -3.16 0.28
CA TYR A 34 -0.72 -2.13 1.19
C TYR A 34 -1.56 -2.73 2.33
N LEU A 35 -2.41 -3.71 2.00
CA LEU A 35 -3.17 -4.44 3.00
C LEU A 35 -2.26 -5.24 3.93
N GLY A 36 -1.29 -5.96 3.38
CA GLY A 36 -0.32 -6.73 4.16
C GLY A 36 0.47 -5.85 5.14
N TYR A 37 0.90 -4.66 4.69
CA TYR A 37 1.51 -3.65 5.54
C TYR A 37 0.62 -3.28 6.74
N HIS A 38 -0.65 -2.96 6.50
CA HIS A 38 -1.59 -2.58 7.56
C HIS A 38 -1.90 -3.72 8.52
N VAL A 39 -2.02 -4.95 8.01
CA VAL A 39 -2.20 -6.15 8.83
C VAL A 39 -0.99 -6.32 9.76
N LEU A 40 0.23 -6.27 9.22
CA LEU A 40 1.46 -6.43 10.02
C LEU A 40 1.64 -5.30 11.04
N LYS A 41 1.40 -4.05 10.63
CA LYS A 41 1.49 -2.89 11.52
C LYS A 41 0.48 -2.97 12.66
N SER A 42 -0.73 -3.45 12.39
CA SER A 42 -1.78 -3.60 13.41
C SER A 42 -1.49 -4.76 14.37
N ALA A 43 -0.99 -5.89 13.85
CA ALA A 43 -0.75 -7.09 14.66
C ALA A 43 0.56 -7.02 15.46
N TYR A 44 1.63 -6.44 14.89
CA TYR A 44 2.99 -6.50 15.42
C TYR A 44 3.62 -5.13 15.68
N GLY A 45 2.96 -4.04 15.31
CA GLY A 45 3.42 -2.68 15.54
C GLY A 45 4.41 -2.15 14.50
N VAL A 46 4.82 -0.89 14.70
CA VAL A 46 5.69 -0.14 13.76
C VAL A 46 7.12 -0.67 13.69
N MET A 47 7.56 -1.44 14.69
CA MET A 47 8.92 -2.00 14.76
C MET A 47 9.06 -3.33 14.00
N HIS A 48 7.99 -3.84 13.40
CA HIS A 48 8.07 -5.06 12.59
C HIS A 48 8.97 -4.81 11.36
N PRO A 49 9.93 -5.70 11.03
CA PRO A 49 10.90 -5.45 9.95
C PRO A 49 10.26 -5.08 8.60
N ALA A 50 9.21 -5.79 8.19
CA ALA A 50 8.52 -5.51 6.93
C ALA A 50 7.73 -4.17 6.95
N VAL A 51 7.33 -3.69 8.13
CA VAL A 51 6.67 -2.40 8.30
C VAL A 51 7.70 -1.28 8.17
N ILE A 52 8.86 -1.44 8.80
CA ILE A 52 10.00 -0.54 8.65
C ILE A 52 10.43 -0.45 7.18
N GLU A 53 10.60 -1.61 6.51
CA GLU A 53 10.95 -1.66 5.09
C GLU A 53 9.91 -0.91 4.23
N PHE A 54 8.62 -1.13 4.48
CA PHE A 54 7.55 -0.43 3.76
C PHE A 54 7.58 1.10 3.97
N GLU A 55 7.83 1.56 5.20
CA GLU A 55 7.84 2.99 5.52
C GLU A 55 9.11 3.71 5.06
N THR A 56 10.24 3.01 5.02
CA THR A 56 11.55 3.56 4.60
C THR A 56 11.77 3.50 3.09
N ARG A 57 10.98 2.71 2.35
CA ARG A 57 11.10 2.64 0.90
C ARG A 57 10.88 4.02 0.26
N PRO A 58 11.65 4.39 -0.77
CA PRO A 58 11.32 5.56 -1.58
C PRO A 58 9.99 5.28 -2.29
N LYS A 59 8.93 5.93 -1.82
CA LYS A 59 7.62 5.89 -2.48
C LYS A 59 7.78 6.70 -3.75
N ALA A 60 7.59 6.07 -4.91
CA ALA A 60 7.55 6.77 -6.19
C ALA A 60 6.37 7.74 -6.14
N GLY A 61 6.62 8.97 -5.70
CA GLY A 61 5.70 10.07 -5.85
C GLY A 61 5.53 10.31 -7.34
N GLN A 62 4.32 10.14 -7.84
CA GLN A 62 3.91 10.64 -9.14
C GLN A 62 4.15 12.17 -9.12
N SER A 63 5.29 12.62 -9.64
CA SER A 63 5.52 14.02 -9.93
C SER A 63 4.43 14.48 -10.91
N GLY A 64 3.77 15.59 -10.58
CA GLY A 64 2.50 16.01 -11.16
C GLY A 64 2.44 15.96 -12.68
N THR A 65 1.30 15.52 -13.20
CA THR A 65 0.78 16.08 -14.44
C THR A 65 -0.26 17.10 -14.00
N ASP A 66 0.23 18.28 -13.62
CA ASP A 66 -0.60 19.48 -13.69
C ASP A 66 -0.81 19.71 -15.19
N ASP A 67 -1.88 19.13 -15.73
CA ASP A 67 -2.43 19.52 -17.02
C ASP A 67 -3.04 20.92 -16.82
N GLU A 68 -2.16 21.90 -16.72
CA GLU A 68 -2.51 23.30 -16.86
C GLU A 68 -2.78 23.52 -18.34
N GLY A 69 -4.04 23.28 -18.72
CA GLY A 69 -4.57 23.75 -19.97
C GLY A 69 -4.30 25.25 -20.08
N ALA A 70 -3.64 25.65 -21.15
CA ALA A 70 -3.71 27.01 -21.66
C ALA A 70 -3.82 26.97 -23.20
N PRO A 71 -4.74 27.78 -23.77
CA PRO A 71 -5.12 27.79 -25.19
C PRO A 71 -4.07 28.37 -26.14
#